data_AF-A0A8D0L201-F1
#
_entry.id   AF-A0A8D0L201-F1
#
_cell.length_a   1.000
_cell.length_b   1.000
_cell.length_c   1.000
_cell.angle_alpha   90.00
_cell.angle_beta   90.00
_cell.angle_gamma   90.00
#
_symmetry.space_group_name_H-M   'P 1'
#
loop_
_entity.id
_entity.type
_entity.pdbx_description
1 polymer ?
#
loop_
_entity_poly.entity_id
_entity_poly.type
_entity_poly.pdbx_seq_one_letter_code
_entity_poly.pdbx_strand_id
1 'polypeptide(L)'
;MSIPFSNTQQRIPRGFANLLEGLAREVLREQPEDIPCFAAEYFEDLLEERERHGIDPSEWKEQLEELKLKRSELKKQRPTLEQVSNLPEISPILT
;
A
#
# COMPACT_ATOMS: atom_id res chain seq x y z
N MET A 1 -6.89 9.02 -4.15
CA MET A 1 -7.21 10.29 -4.83
C MET A 1 -7.09 10.05 -6.32
N SER A 2 -8.19 10.02 -7.08
CA SER A 2 -8.20 9.86 -8.54
C SER A 2 -8.32 11.25 -9.18
N ILE A 3 -7.28 11.71 -9.87
CA ILE A 3 -7.31 12.97 -10.62
C ILE A 3 -8.15 12.73 -11.90
N PRO A 4 -9.19 13.53 -12.18
CA PRO A 4 -10.15 13.25 -13.25
C PRO A 4 -9.69 13.81 -14.61
N PHE A 5 -8.42 13.64 -15.00
CA PHE A 5 -7.89 14.43 -16.13
C PHE A 5 -7.92 13.78 -17.52
N SER A 6 -8.39 12.54 -17.68
CA SER A 6 -8.61 11.98 -19.02
C SER A 6 -9.82 11.06 -19.06
N ASN A 7 -10.69 11.26 -20.05
CA ASN A 7 -11.78 10.36 -20.44
C ASN A 7 -11.21 9.08 -21.08
N THR A 8 -10.33 8.37 -20.38
CA THR A 8 -9.73 7.12 -20.83
C THR A 8 -10.37 5.97 -20.05
N GLN A 9 -10.92 5.00 -20.77
CA GLN A 9 -11.50 3.79 -20.18
C GLN A 9 -10.44 2.88 -19.52
N GLN A 10 -9.17 3.16 -19.75
CA GLN A 10 -8.06 2.38 -19.22
C GLN A 10 -7.73 2.83 -17.80
N ARG A 11 -8.11 2.00 -16.83
CA ARG A 11 -7.69 2.11 -15.42
C ARG A 11 -6.35 1.41 -15.26
N ILE A 12 -5.47 1.99 -14.44
CA ILE A 12 -4.20 1.36 -14.06
C ILE A 12 -4.52 0.11 -13.23
N PRO A 13 -3.98 -1.07 -13.57
CA PRO A 13 -4.16 -2.27 -12.78
C PRO A 13 -3.64 -2.11 -11.35
N ARG A 14 -4.29 -2.79 -10.41
CA ARG A 14 -3.79 -2.93 -9.05
C ARG A 14 -2.42 -3.60 -9.06
N GLY A 15 -1.56 -3.27 -8.10
CA GLY A 15 -0.18 -3.77 -8.04
C GLY A 15 0.80 -3.19 -9.08
N PHE A 16 0.34 -2.53 -10.15
CA PHE A 16 1.24 -2.02 -11.21
C PHE A 16 2.28 -1.01 -10.70
N ALA A 17 1.86 -0.08 -9.84
CA ALA A 17 2.78 0.87 -9.22
C ALA A 17 3.84 0.17 -8.35
N ASN A 18 3.48 -0.92 -7.66
CA ASN A 18 4.39 -1.68 -6.80
C ASN A 18 5.49 -2.38 -7.61
N LEU A 19 5.14 -2.89 -8.80
CA LEU A 19 6.08 -3.49 -9.74
C LEU A 19 7.09 -2.45 -10.25
N LEU A 20 6.61 -1.28 -10.68
CA LEU A 20 7.47 -0.19 -11.15
C LEU A 20 8.37 0.35 -10.03
N GLU A 21 7.86 0.49 -8.82
CA GLU A 21 8.67 0.90 -7.66
C GLU A 21 9.74 -0.15 -7.32
N GLY A 22 9.40 -1.44 -7.42
CA GLY A 22 10.35 -2.53 -7.26
C GLY A 22 11.50 -2.43 -8.25
N LEU A 23 11.18 -2.35 -9.55
CA LEU A 23 12.18 -2.19 -10.61
C LEU A 23 13.03 -0.93 -10.39
N ALA A 24 12.40 0.21 -10.11
CA ALA A 24 13.12 1.47 -9.93
C ALA A 24 14.12 1.41 -8.75
N ARG A 25 13.77 0.73 -7.66
CA ARG A 25 14.67 0.52 -6.52
C ARG A 25 15.88 -0.32 -6.90
N GLU A 26 15.67 -1.38 -7.66
CA GLU A 26 16.75 -2.28 -8.07
C GLU A 26 17.67 -1.62 -9.11
N VAL A 27 17.12 -0.86 -10.06
CA VAL A 27 17.90 -0.04 -10.99
C VAL A 27 18.77 0.98 -10.24
N LEU A 28 18.22 1.64 -9.22
CA LEU A 28 18.99 2.59 -8.40
C LEU A 28 20.08 1.89 -7.57
N ARG A 29 19.90 0.61 -7.23
CA ARG A 29 20.85 -0.18 -6.45
C ARG A 29 22.00 -0.68 -7.32
N GLU A 30 21.70 -1.25 -8.48
CA GLU A 30 22.68 -1.91 -9.34
C GLU A 30 23.30 -0.99 -10.39
N GLN A 31 22.66 0.15 -10.68
CA GLN A 31 23.10 1.14 -11.67
C GLN A 31 23.47 0.48 -13.03
N PRO A 32 22.58 -0.36 -13.61
CA PRO A 32 22.87 -1.06 -14.86
C PRO A 32 23.00 -0.08 -16.03
N GLU A 33 23.88 -0.41 -16.98
CA GLU A 33 24.07 0.37 -18.22
C GLU A 33 22.89 0.16 -19.19
N ASP A 34 22.37 -1.07 -19.28
CA ASP A 34 21.21 -1.45 -20.09
C ASP A 34 19.99 -1.70 -19.19
N ILE A 35 19.22 -0.64 -18.94
CA ILE A 35 18.00 -0.71 -18.12
C ILE A 35 16.93 -1.63 -18.74
N PRO A 36 16.64 -1.59 -20.06
CA PRO A 36 15.71 -2.54 -20.68
C PRO A 36 16.07 -4.01 -20.48
N CYS A 37 17.34 -4.38 -20.67
CA CYS A 37 17.79 -5.76 -20.47
C CYS A 37 17.64 -6.18 -18.99
N PHE A 38 18.12 -5.33 -18.08
CA PHE A 38 17.97 -5.54 -16.63
C PHE A 38 16.49 -5.69 -16.21
N ALA A 39 15.60 -4.87 -16.77
CA ALA A 39 14.18 -4.95 -16.44
C ALA A 39 13.55 -6.27 -16.91
N ALA A 40 13.96 -6.79 -18.08
CA ALA A 40 13.49 -8.08 -18.57
C ALA A 40 13.89 -9.20 -17.62
N GLU A 41 15.18 -9.26 -17.25
CA GLU A 41 15.72 -10.24 -16.30
C GLU A 41 15.02 -10.13 -14.94
N TYR A 42 14.88 -8.91 -14.41
CA TYR A 42 14.19 -8.66 -13.14
C TYR A 42 12.74 -9.17 -13.12
N PHE A 43 11.98 -8.95 -14.19
CA PHE A 43 10.60 -9.43 -14.25
C PHE A 43 10.50 -10.94 -14.50
N GLU A 44 11.48 -11.54 -15.16
CA GLU A 44 11.59 -13.00 -15.33
C GLU A 44 11.86 -13.67 -13.98
N ASP A 45 12.79 -13.14 -13.18
CA ASP A 45 13.02 -13.61 -11.81
C ASP A 45 11.75 -13.51 -10.94
N LEU A 46 11.02 -12.40 -11.02
CA LEU A 46 9.76 -12.24 -10.29
C LEU A 46 8.68 -13.22 -10.73
N LEU A 47 8.65 -13.57 -12.02
CA LEU A 47 7.73 -14.59 -12.56
C LEU A 47 8.09 -15.97 -12.02
N GLU A 48 9.36 -16.35 -12.06
CA GLU A 48 9.82 -17.62 -11.51
C GLU A 48 9.51 -17.74 -10.02
N GLU A 49 9.77 -16.69 -9.23
CA GLU A 49 9.46 -16.68 -7.79
C GLU A 49 7.96 -16.85 -7.53
N ARG A 50 7.11 -16.21 -8.35
CA ARG A 50 5.66 -16.38 -8.28
C ARG A 50 5.27 -17.83 -8.59
N GLU A 51 5.85 -18.45 -9.60
CA GLU A 51 5.57 -19.84 -9.97
C GLU A 51 6.08 -20.84 -8.92
N ARG A 52 7.25 -20.58 -8.34
CA ARG A 52 7.86 -21.42 -7.30
C ARG A 52 7.10 -21.37 -5.97
N HIS A 53 6.73 -20.17 -5.52
CA HIS A 53 6.17 -19.96 -4.19
C HIS A 53 4.65 -19.77 -4.16
N GLY A 54 4.03 -19.55 -5.33
CA GLY A 54 2.60 -19.29 -5.45
C GLY A 54 2.15 -17.96 -4.82
N ILE A 55 3.11 -17.08 -4.49
CA ILE A 55 2.85 -15.80 -3.82
C ILE A 55 3.33 -14.70 -4.76
N ASP A 56 2.44 -13.80 -5.14
CA ASP A 56 2.80 -12.64 -5.95
C ASP A 56 3.42 -11.54 -5.06
N PRO A 57 4.68 -11.13 -5.30
CA PRO A 57 5.33 -10.07 -4.54
C PRO A 57 4.58 -8.73 -4.57
N SER A 58 3.79 -8.48 -5.62
CA SER A 58 2.98 -7.27 -5.78
C SER A 58 1.73 -7.28 -4.89
N GLU A 59 1.16 -8.46 -4.60
CA GLU A 59 -0.02 -8.63 -3.74
C GLU A 59 0.31 -8.36 -2.28
N TRP A 60 1.47 -8.83 -1.81
CA TRP A 60 1.89 -8.61 -0.42
C TRP A 60 2.01 -7.11 -0.08
N LYS A 61 2.59 -6.33 -1.00
CA LYS A 61 2.70 -4.88 -0.84
C LYS A 61 1.32 -4.21 -0.86
N GLU A 62 0.39 -4.69 -1.68
CA GLU A 62 -0.98 -4.16 -1.73
C GLU A 62 -1.73 -4.40 -0.40
N GLN A 63 -1.65 -5.61 0.16
CA GLN A 63 -2.23 -5.92 1.47
C GLN A 63 -1.65 -5.02 2.57
N LEU A 64 -0.33 -4.78 2.55
CA LEU A 64 0.31 -3.90 3.52
C LEU A 64 -0.21 -2.45 3.43
N GLU A 65 -0.38 -1.92 2.22
CA GLU A 65 -0.92 -0.57 2.01
C GLU A 65 -2.39 -0.48 2.45
N GLU A 66 -3.21 -1.50 2.18
CA GLU A 66 -4.58 -1.58 2.67
C GLU A 66 -4.63 -1.59 4.21
N LEU A 67 -3.76 -2.38 4.85
CA LEU A 67 -3.66 -2.44 6.31
C LEU A 67 -3.21 -1.09 6.90
N LYS A 68 -2.26 -0.40 6.27
CA LYS A 68 -1.83 0.95 6.66
C LYS A 68 -2.98 1.94 6.59
N LEU A 69 -3.77 1.89 5.51
CA LEU A 69 -4.95 2.73 5.34
C LEU A 69 -5.98 2.45 6.45
N LYS A 70 -6.36 1.19 6.65
CA LYS A 70 -7.31 0.80 7.69
C LYS A 70 -6.85 1.22 9.10
N ARG A 71 -5.56 1.06 9.39
CA ARG A 71 -4.94 1.55 10.63
C ARG A 71 -5.03 3.07 10.76
N SER A 72 -4.83 3.82 9.67
CA SER A 72 -4.94 5.28 9.67
C SER A 72 -6.38 5.74 9.95
N GLU A 73 -7.38 5.07 9.37
CA GLU A 73 -8.80 5.38 9.59
C GLU A 73 -9.23 5.09 11.03
N LEU A 74 -8.76 3.98 11.61
CA LEU A 74 -8.98 3.66 13.02
C LEU A 74 -8.39 4.72 13.97
N LYS A 75 -7.24 5.32 13.63
CA LYS A 75 -6.66 6.41 14.43
C LYS A 75 -7.52 7.67 14.40
N LYS A 76 -8.22 7.95 13.29
CA LYS A 76 -9.14 9.11 13.18
C LYS A 76 -10.44 8.90 13.96
N GLN A 77 -10.91 7.65 14.08
CA GLN A 77 -12.15 7.31 14.78
C GLN A 77 -11.98 7.16 16.29
N ARG A 78 -10.75 7.04 16.81
CA ARG A 78 -10.53 7.06 18.25
C ARG A 78 -10.91 8.44 18.78
N PRO A 79 -11.85 8.54 19.74
CA PRO A 79 -12.11 9.81 20.39
C PRO A 79 -10.82 10.30 21.03
N THR A 80 -10.45 11.55 20.77
CA THR A 80 -9.33 12.20 21.45
C THR A 80 -9.61 12.17 22.95
N LEU A 81 -8.59 11.94 23.79
CA LEU A 81 -8.77 11.88 25.26
C LEU A 81 -9.43 13.15 25.84
N GLU A 82 -9.34 14.28 25.12
CA GLU A 82 -10.04 15.55 25.43
C GLU A 82 -11.57 15.47 25.32
N GLN A 83 -12.13 14.55 24.53
CA GLN A 83 -13.58 14.36 24.39
C GLN A 83 -14.16 13.46 25.49
N VAL A 84 -13.34 12.58 26.08
CA VAL A 84 -13.76 11.67 27.16
C VAL A 84 -13.75 12.38 28.52
N SER A 85 -12.89 13.40 28.72
CA SER A 85 -12.87 14.22 29.93
C SER A 85 -14.05 15.18 30.06
N ASN A 86 -14.80 15.41 28.97
CA ASN A 86 -15.99 16.27 28.96
C ASN A 86 -17.32 15.50 29.09
N LEU A 87 -17.27 14.20 29.41
CA LEU A 87 -18.48 13.46 29.78
C LEU A 87 -18.89 13.87 31.20
N PRO A 88 -20.17 14.25 31.44
CA PRO A 88 -20.61 14.59 32.78
C PRO A 88 -20.43 13.37 33.68
N GLU A 89 -19.71 13.54 34.80
CA GLU A 89 -19.61 12.52 35.83
C GLU A 89 -21.04 12.19 36.30
N ILE A 90 -21.50 10.98 35.98
CA ILE A 90 -22.77 10.47 36.49
C ILE A 90 -22.55 10.25 37.98
N SER A 91 -23.02 11.20 38.79
CA SER A 91 -23.03 11.05 40.25
C SER A 91 -23.92 9.86 40.62
N PRO A 92 -23.44 8.95 41.50
CA PRO A 92 -24.24 7.80 41.90
C PRO A 92 -25.44 8.28 42.72
N ILE A 93 -26.64 7.93 42.26
CA ILE A 93 -27.88 8.17 43.00
C ILE A 93 -27.87 7.26 44.23
N LEU A 94 -27.52 7.82 45.39
CA LEU A 94 -27.74 7.16 46.68
C LEU A 94 -29.25 7.23 46.99
N THR A 95 -29.85 6.05 47.11
CA THR A 95 -31.24 5.83 47.58
C THR A 95 -31.29 5.80 49.10
#